data_AF-A0A3N0GEX6-F1
#
_entry.id   AF-A0A3N0GEX6-F1
#
_cell.length_a   1.000
_cell.length_b   1.000
_cell.length_c   1.000
_cell.angle_alpha   90.00
_cell.angle_beta   90.00
_cell.angle_gamma   90.00
#
_symmetry.space_group_name_H-M   'P 1'
#
loop_
_entity.id
_entity.type
_entity.pdbx_description
1 polymer ?
#
loop_
_entity_poly.entity_id
_entity_poly.type
_entity_poly.pdbx_seq_one_letter_code
_entity_poly.pdbx_strand_id
1 'polypeptide(L)'
;GADWPSAITVTAPLFDSRPNLTKNSNGQDYGAYKSDEFNGLVDQAQNATDLDQQTQFLQQADKVLAKDVAYIPVDTAIFYFLHGSGVKNYMNTAASNGFPDLGPISVK
;
A
#
# COMPACT_ATOMS: atom_id res chain seq x y z
N GLY A 1 -4.31 -0.32 -2.83
CA GLY A 1 -4.02 1.02 -2.27
C GLY A 1 -3.52 0.85 -0.86
N ALA A 2 -2.83 1.84 -0.29
CA ALA A 2 -2.26 1.74 1.05
C ALA A 2 -3.36 1.59 2.12
N ASP A 3 -3.27 0.64 3.04
CA ASP A 3 -4.30 0.45 4.08
C ASP A 3 -4.34 1.64 5.07
N TRP A 4 -3.20 2.29 5.28
CA TRP A 4 -3.04 3.59 5.91
C TRP A 4 -1.92 4.37 5.20
N PRO A 5 -1.70 5.68 5.46
CA PRO A 5 -0.72 6.51 4.74
C PRO A 5 0.76 6.15 4.97
N SER A 6 1.18 4.94 4.60
CA SER A 6 2.56 4.48 4.59
C SER A 6 2.80 3.50 3.44
N ALA A 7 3.91 3.69 2.74
CA ALA A 7 4.33 2.82 1.63
C ALA A 7 4.58 1.38 2.05
N ILE A 8 4.84 1.12 3.35
CA ILE A 8 5.07 -0.24 3.87
C ILE A 8 3.82 -1.12 3.74
N THR A 9 2.64 -0.51 3.74
CA THR A 9 1.34 -1.20 3.57
C THR A 9 0.99 -1.54 2.13
N VAL A 10 1.84 -1.13 1.19
CA VAL A 10 1.66 -1.43 -0.23
C VAL A 10 2.81 -2.31 -0.71
N THR A 11 4.03 -1.83 -0.49
CA THR A 11 5.24 -2.43 -1.06
C THR A 11 5.47 -3.83 -0.50
N ALA A 12 5.38 -4.02 0.82
CA ALA A 12 5.60 -5.35 1.41
C ALA A 12 4.45 -6.34 1.09
N PRO A 13 3.14 -6.01 1.26
CA PRO A 13 2.07 -6.95 0.95
C PRO A 13 2.02 -7.43 -0.50
N LEU A 14 2.49 -6.61 -1.46
CA LEU A 14 2.46 -6.95 -2.89
C LEU A 14 3.69 -7.73 -3.38
N PHE A 15 4.80 -7.73 -2.64
CA PHE A 15 6.08 -8.24 -3.17
C PHE A 15 6.95 -8.99 -2.15
N ASP A 16 6.64 -8.94 -0.84
CA ASP A 16 7.32 -9.78 0.15
C ASP A 16 6.82 -11.21 -0.03
N SER A 17 7.74 -12.12 -0.33
CA SER A 17 7.38 -13.51 -0.62
C SER A 17 7.05 -14.35 0.62
N ARG A 18 7.41 -13.87 1.82
CA ARG A 18 7.38 -14.68 3.04
C ARG A 18 5.97 -15.02 3.55
N PRO A 19 4.95 -14.16 3.35
CA PRO A 19 3.55 -14.53 3.61
C PRO A 19 2.97 -15.61 2.68
N ASN A 20 3.68 -16.02 1.63
CA ASN A 20 3.23 -17.06 0.70
C ASN A 20 3.44 -18.47 1.29
N LEU A 21 2.66 -18.79 2.33
CA LEU A 21 2.84 -19.99 3.17
C LEU A 21 2.48 -21.32 2.48
N THR A 22 1.74 -21.28 1.37
CA THR A 22 1.27 -22.49 0.68
C THR A 22 1.51 -22.39 -0.81
N LYS A 23 1.57 -23.54 -1.50
CA LYS A 23 1.67 -23.57 -2.96
C LYS A 23 0.41 -23.07 -3.69
N ASN A 24 -0.70 -22.93 -2.98
CA ASN A 24 -2.01 -22.65 -3.58
C ASN A 24 -2.45 -21.18 -3.41
N SER A 25 -1.64 -20.35 -2.75
CA SER A 25 -1.97 -18.95 -2.51
C SER A 25 -0.71 -18.12 -2.30
N ASN A 26 -0.68 -16.96 -2.95
CA ASN A 26 0.32 -15.91 -2.74
C ASN A 26 -0.28 -14.68 -2.04
N GLY A 27 -1.49 -14.80 -1.47
CA GLY A 27 -2.18 -13.67 -0.86
C GLY A 27 -2.31 -12.47 -1.81
N GLN A 28 -1.65 -11.36 -1.47
CA GLN A 28 -1.61 -10.13 -2.27
C GLN A 28 -0.37 -10.00 -3.17
N ASP A 29 0.62 -10.90 -3.05
CA ASP A 29 1.75 -10.99 -3.98
C ASP A 29 1.30 -11.64 -5.29
N TYR A 30 0.63 -10.85 -6.12
CA TYR A 30 0.04 -11.30 -7.38
C TYR A 30 1.07 -11.84 -8.38
N GLY A 31 2.32 -11.39 -8.27
CA GLY A 31 3.43 -11.82 -9.12
C GLY A 31 4.12 -13.10 -8.67
N ALA A 32 3.81 -13.59 -7.45
CA ALA A 32 4.60 -14.63 -6.78
C ALA A 32 6.10 -14.28 -6.72
N TYR A 33 6.40 -12.98 -6.57
CA TYR A 33 7.74 -12.44 -6.68
C TYR A 33 8.64 -12.98 -5.55
N LYS A 34 9.91 -13.22 -5.85
CA LYS A 34 10.88 -13.75 -4.88
C LYS A 34 12.23 -13.08 -5.05
N SER A 35 12.65 -12.34 -4.03
CA SER A 35 13.96 -11.69 -3.99
C SER A 35 14.42 -11.51 -2.55
N ASP A 36 15.56 -12.13 -2.21
CA ASP A 36 16.18 -11.97 -0.90
C ASP A 36 16.65 -10.53 -0.67
N GLU A 37 17.09 -9.85 -1.73
CA GLU A 37 17.49 -8.43 -1.69
C GLU A 37 16.30 -7.54 -1.32
N PHE A 38 15.15 -7.75 -1.97
CA PHE A 38 13.93 -7.03 -1.65
C PHE A 38 13.46 -7.31 -0.21
N ASN A 39 13.39 -8.58 0.19
CA ASN A 39 12.95 -8.97 1.53
C ASN A 39 13.85 -8.37 2.63
N GLY A 40 15.17 -8.31 2.39
CA GLY A 40 16.12 -7.67 3.32
C GLY A 40 15.89 -6.16 3.49
N LEU A 41 15.54 -5.45 2.41
CA LEU A 41 15.19 -4.03 2.48
C LEU A 41 13.86 -3.80 3.20
N VAL A 42 12.88 -4.69 3.05
CA VAL A 42 11.65 -4.67 3.84
C VAL A 42 11.95 -4.85 5.32
N ASP A 43 12.85 -5.76 5.69
CA ASP A 43 13.26 -5.95 7.09
C ASP A 43 13.92 -4.69 7.66
N GLN A 44 14.78 -4.03 6.89
CA GLN A 44 15.38 -2.77 7.30
C GLN A 44 14.33 -1.67 7.49
N ALA A 45 13.34 -1.58 6.59
CA ALA A 45 12.24 -0.63 6.69
C ALA A 45 11.34 -0.87 7.92
N GLN A 46 11.07 -2.14 8.26
CA GLN A 46 10.27 -2.51 9.44
C GLN A 46 11.00 -2.25 10.75
N ASN A 47 12.33 -2.35 10.76
CA ASN A 47 13.17 -2.11 11.95
C ASN A 47 13.69 -0.67 12.06
N ALA A 48 13.38 0.20 11.09
CA ALA A 48 13.77 1.60 11.13
C ALA A 48 13.16 2.32 12.35
N THR A 49 13.95 3.19 12.98
CA THR A 49 13.51 3.93 14.18
C THR A 49 12.76 5.22 13.89
N ASP A 50 12.80 5.66 12.63
CA ASP A 50 12.14 6.87 12.16
C ASP A 50 11.61 6.70 10.73
N LEU A 51 10.73 7.63 10.34
CA LEU A 51 10.02 7.59 9.06
C LEU A 51 10.93 7.89 7.87
N ASP A 52 11.98 8.69 8.04
CA ASP A 52 12.88 9.05 6.94
C ASP A 52 13.70 7.82 6.55
N GLN A 53 14.24 7.10 7.54
CA GLN A 53 14.96 5.86 7.33
C GLN A 53 14.05 4.77 6.75
N GLN A 54 12.84 4.60 7.27
CA GLN A 54 11.86 3.66 6.70
C GLN A 54 11.60 3.98 5.22
N THR A 55 11.38 5.26 4.90
CA THR A 55 11.10 5.71 3.54
C THR A 55 12.29 5.44 2.61
N GLN A 56 13.52 5.69 3.06
CA GLN A 56 14.73 5.42 2.27
C GLN A 56 14.88 3.95 1.92
N PHE A 57 14.66 3.03 2.87
CA PHE A 57 14.72 1.59 2.61
C PHE A 57 13.62 1.13 1.64
N LEU A 58 12.41 1.66 1.77
CA LEU A 58 11.32 1.34 0.82
C LEU A 58 11.58 1.88 -0.58
N GLN A 59 12.18 3.06 -0.72
CA GLN A 59 12.62 3.59 -2.02
C GLN A 59 13.74 2.75 -2.65
N GLN A 60 14.62 2.17 -1.84
CA GLN A 60 15.62 1.21 -2.32
C GLN A 60 14.96 -0.10 -2.76
N ALA A 61 13.97 -0.59 -2.00
CA ALA A 61 13.22 -1.79 -2.35
C ALA A 61 12.48 -1.63 -3.69
N ASP A 62 11.83 -0.48 -3.91
CA ASP A 62 11.16 -0.17 -5.18
C ASP A 62 12.13 -0.16 -6.37
N LYS A 63 13.38 0.28 -6.19
CA LYS A 63 14.42 0.20 -7.25
C LYS A 63 14.78 -1.24 -7.61
N VAL A 64 14.76 -2.16 -6.63
CA VAL A 64 14.96 -3.60 -6.91
C VAL A 64 13.81 -4.12 -7.76
N LEU A 65 12.56 -3.79 -7.40
CA LEU A 65 11.38 -4.16 -8.17
C LEU A 65 11.44 -3.64 -9.61
N ALA A 66 11.86 -2.38 -9.80
CA ALA A 66 12.00 -1.79 -11.12
C ALA A 66 13.10 -2.45 -11.96
N LYS A 67 14.25 -2.76 -11.35
CA LYS A 67 15.37 -3.47 -11.99
C LYS A 67 14.94 -4.86 -12.45
N ASP A 68 14.19 -5.57 -11.62
CA ASP A 68 13.75 -6.94 -11.89
C ASP A 68 12.46 -7.00 -12.73
N VAL A 69 11.88 -5.82 -13.03
CA VAL A 69 10.61 -5.67 -13.75
C VAL A 69 9.50 -6.49 -13.06
N ALA A 70 9.51 -6.50 -11.72
CA ALA A 70 8.53 -7.23 -10.91
C ALA A 70 7.10 -6.70 -11.10
N TYR A 71 6.98 -5.43 -11.49
CA TYR A 71 5.74 -4.82 -11.96
C TYR A 71 6.02 -3.71 -12.97
N ILE A 72 5.01 -3.34 -13.76
CA ILE A 72 5.03 -2.17 -14.64
C ILE A 72 3.90 -1.25 -14.17
N PRO A 73 4.18 -0.07 -13.61
CA PRO A 73 3.14 0.87 -13.22
C PRO A 73 2.41 1.40 -14.47
N VAL A 74 1.08 1.33 -14.48
CA VAL A 74 0.24 1.74 -15.61
C VAL A 74 -0.43 3.09 -15.36
N ASP A 75 -1.08 3.24 -14.21
CA ASP A 75 -1.78 4.46 -13.82
C ASP A 75 -1.76 4.69 -12.30
N THR A 76 -2.28 5.84 -11.90
CA THR A 76 -2.70 6.09 -10.53
C THR A 76 -4.17 6.50 -10.58
N ALA A 77 -5.04 5.64 -10.05
CA ALA A 77 -6.47 5.88 -10.06
C ALA A 77 -6.86 7.13 -9.24
N ILE A 78 -7.67 8.00 -9.84
CA ILE A 78 -8.30 9.13 -9.16
C ILE A 78 -9.79 8.80 -8.99
N PHE A 79 -10.23 8.70 -7.75
CA PHE A 79 -11.62 8.41 -7.43
C PHE A 79 -12.44 9.69 -7.30
N TYR A 80 -13.47 9.83 -8.15
CA TYR A 80 -14.47 10.88 -8.03
C TYR A 80 -15.69 10.32 -7.31
N PHE A 81 -15.91 10.77 -6.08
CA PHE A 81 -17.07 10.38 -5.28
C PHE A 81 -18.17 11.44 -5.38
N LEU A 82 -19.40 11.00 -5.63
CA LEU A 82 -20.57 11.87 -5.69
C LEU A 82 -21.44 11.62 -4.45
N HIS A 83 -22.02 12.70 -3.91
CA HIS A 83 -23.00 12.61 -2.83
C HIS A 83 -24.17 13.57 -3.08
N GLY A 84 -25.34 13.23 -2.53
CA GLY A 84 -26.53 14.07 -2.63
C GLY A 84 -26.39 15.39 -1.88
N SER A 85 -27.15 16.42 -2.29
CA SER A 85 -27.17 17.75 -1.65
C SER A 85 -27.77 17.76 -0.23
N GLY A 86 -28.42 16.66 0.16
CA GLY A 86 -28.90 16.41 1.53
C GLY A 86 -27.83 15.84 2.47
N VAL A 87 -26.71 15.34 1.94
CA VAL A 87 -25.60 14.79 2.75
C VAL A 87 -24.81 15.94 3.36
N LYS A 88 -24.50 15.80 4.66
CA LYS A 88 -23.72 16.76 5.44
C LYS A 88 -22.46 16.08 5.99
N ASN A 89 -21.44 16.90 6.27
CA ASN A 89 -20.15 16.46 6.80
C ASN A 89 -19.48 15.35 5.98
N TYR A 90 -19.72 15.34 4.65
CA TYR A 90 -19.08 14.40 3.76
C TYR A 90 -17.57 14.66 3.75
N MET A 91 -16.79 13.62 4.03
CA MET A 91 -15.34 13.66 3.94
C MET A 91 -14.77 12.30 3.61
N ASN A 92 -13.58 12.31 3.02
CA ASN A 92 -12.74 11.14 2.82
C ASN A 92 -11.51 11.34 3.70
N THR A 93 -11.20 10.37 4.56
CA THR A 93 -10.08 10.49 5.50
C THR A 93 -9.04 9.41 5.25
N ALA A 94 -7.83 9.61 5.77
CA ALA A 94 -6.82 8.56 5.79
C ALA A 94 -7.29 7.32 6.58
N ALA A 95 -8.13 7.51 7.59
CA ALA A 95 -8.67 6.42 8.41
C ALA A 95 -9.65 5.51 7.63
N SER A 96 -10.31 6.03 6.60
CA SER A 96 -11.18 5.28 5.70
C SER A 96 -10.49 4.87 4.39
N ASN A 97 -9.16 4.92 4.33
CA ASN A 97 -8.39 4.68 3.10
C ASN A 97 -8.89 5.53 1.91
N GLY A 98 -9.26 6.78 2.19
CA GLY A 98 -9.77 7.70 1.17
C GLY A 98 -11.18 7.36 0.65
N PHE A 99 -11.91 6.41 1.23
CA PHE A 99 -13.34 6.21 1.00
C PHE A 99 -14.20 7.16 1.86
N PRO A 100 -15.50 7.31 1.61
CA PRO A 100 -16.38 8.11 2.46
C PRO A 100 -16.28 7.67 3.93
N ASP A 101 -15.90 8.60 4.81
CA ASP A 101 -15.86 8.36 6.24
C ASP A 101 -17.29 8.45 6.79
N LEU A 102 -17.87 7.30 7.16
CA LEU A 102 -19.24 7.23 7.63
C LEU A 102 -19.43 7.78 9.06
N GLY A 103 -18.35 7.90 9.83
CA GLY A 103 -18.40 8.42 11.20
C GLY A 103 -18.96 9.85 11.31
N PRO A 104 -18.47 10.82 10.52
CA PRO A 104 -18.96 12.20 10.55
C PRO A 104 -20.21 12.45 9.69
N ILE A 105 -20.48 11.60 8.71
CA ILE A 105 -21.55 11.81 7.72
C ILE A 105 -22.93 11.85 8.38
N SER A 106 -23.76 12.80 7.95
CA SER A 106 -25.16 12.88 8.35
C SER A 106 -26.07 13.32 7.19
N VAL A 107 -27.38 13.33 7.45
CA VAL A 107 -28.42 13.78 6.51
C VAL A 107 -29.24 14.90 7.14
N LYS A 108 -29.84 15.74 6.30
CA LYS A 108 -30.83 16.75 6.72
C LYS A 108 -32.07 16.12 7.33
#